data_AF-A0A9E4EHY4-F1
#
_entry.id   AF-A0A9E4EHY4-F1
#
_cell.length_a   1.000
_cell.length_b   1.000
_cell.length_c   1.000
_cell.angle_alpha   90.00
_cell.angle_beta   90.00
_cell.angle_gamma   90.00
#
_symmetry.space_group_name_H-M   'P 1'
#
loop_
_entity.id
_entity.type
_entity.pdbx_description
1 polymer ?
#
loop_
_entity_poly.entity_id
_entity_poly.type
_entity_poly.pdbx_seq_one_letter_code
_entity_poly.pdbx_strand_id
1 'polypeptide(L)'
;MNRHRALRVQRATAWAALLVGIAGCHTFRDDKGIFVDPRDDYLDAVPSTPLVVPENMASVRIQDSWPIPEIVGQPVAKTFPNDPPRPKMLVGRNLDAVRIQRLGTRSWIVSGNAPSQVWPQIKQFLLDSRVGIDVENPPSGVVETSWLRLAEGDDAVREAIREGLANRQGDVEADEPAETA
;
A
#
# COMPACT_ATOMS: atom_id res chain seq x y z
N MET A 1 40.52 47.96 -9.83
CA MET A 1 40.42 46.51 -10.08
C MET A 1 39.87 45.70 -8.89
N ASN A 2 38.93 46.21 -8.06
CA ASN A 2 38.48 45.52 -6.82
C ASN A 2 36.96 45.22 -6.72
N ARG A 3 36.12 45.74 -7.62
CA ARG A 3 34.65 45.60 -7.51
C ARG A 3 34.14 44.19 -7.81
N HIS A 4 34.77 43.47 -8.74
CA HIS A 4 34.37 42.09 -9.08
C HIS A 4 34.70 41.07 -7.98
N ARG A 5 35.78 41.30 -7.20
CA ARG A 5 36.12 40.44 -6.06
C ARG A 5 35.13 40.64 -4.91
N ALA A 6 34.76 41.89 -4.61
CA ALA A 6 33.76 42.20 -3.59
C ALA A 6 32.37 41.62 -3.91
N LEU A 7 31.92 41.73 -5.16
CA LEU A 7 30.63 41.17 -5.62
C LEU A 7 30.60 39.64 -5.59
N ARG A 8 31.73 38.96 -5.84
CA ARG A 8 31.82 37.49 -5.74
C ARG A 8 31.80 37.03 -4.29
N VAL A 9 32.48 37.73 -3.38
CA VAL A 9 32.49 37.41 -1.94
C VAL A 9 31.11 37.63 -1.33
N GLN A 10 30.43 38.73 -1.66
CA GLN A 10 29.10 39.04 -1.13
C GLN A 10 28.03 38.06 -1.62
N ARG A 11 28.15 37.56 -2.86
CA ARG A 11 27.29 36.48 -3.35
C ARG A 11 27.58 35.17 -2.65
N ALA A 12 28.85 34.81 -2.46
CA ALA A 12 29.23 33.58 -1.78
C ALA A 12 28.74 33.53 -0.34
N THR A 13 28.82 34.65 0.41
CA THR A 13 28.28 34.74 1.77
C THR A 13 26.76 34.65 1.82
N ALA A 14 26.05 35.24 0.84
CA ALA A 14 24.58 35.10 0.74
C ALA A 14 24.16 33.65 0.44
N TRP A 15 24.86 32.96 -0.46
CA TRP A 15 24.60 31.53 -0.74
C TRP A 15 24.91 30.64 0.48
N ALA A 16 25.97 30.92 1.22
CA ALA A 16 26.29 30.20 2.45
C ALA A 16 25.21 30.39 3.54
N ALA A 17 24.72 31.62 3.73
CA ALA A 17 23.64 31.89 4.69
C ALA A 17 22.33 31.20 4.30
N LEU A 18 22.01 31.14 3.01
CA LEU A 18 20.82 30.44 2.50
C LEU A 18 20.92 28.92 2.75
N LEU A 19 22.09 28.32 2.52
CA LEU A 19 22.29 26.89 2.77
C LEU A 19 22.13 26.51 4.25
N VAL A 20 22.57 27.39 5.16
CA VAL A 20 22.40 27.17 6.61
C VAL A 20 20.92 27.29 7.02
N GLY A 21 20.16 28.21 6.43
CA GLY A 21 18.74 28.38 6.76
C GLY A 21 17.83 27.22 6.35
N ILE A 22 18.18 26.48 5.29
CA ILE A 22 17.37 25.36 4.77
C ILE A 22 17.62 24.05 5.54
N ALA A 23 18.77 23.92 6.22
CA ALA A 23 19.13 22.71 6.98
C ALA A 23 18.33 22.53 8.30
N GLY A 24 17.45 23.46 8.67
CA GLY A 24 16.78 23.48 9.97
C GLY A 24 15.47 22.71 10.10
N CYS A 25 14.79 22.34 9.00
CA CYS A 25 13.41 21.82 9.11
C CYS A 25 13.32 20.32 9.46
N HIS A 26 14.38 19.53 9.26
CA HIS A 26 14.34 18.07 9.52
C HIS A 26 14.82 17.71 10.93
N THR A 27 15.75 18.47 11.51
CA THR A 27 16.39 18.14 12.79
C THR A 27 15.52 18.44 14.01
N PHE A 28 14.39 19.14 13.83
CA PHE A 28 13.50 19.54 14.91
C PHE A 28 12.51 18.44 15.32
N ARG A 29 12.21 17.50 14.42
CA ARG A 29 11.19 16.46 14.59
C ARG A 29 11.78 15.09 14.27
N ASP A 30 12.76 14.71 15.06
CA ASP A 30 13.43 13.41 15.01
C ASP A 30 13.37 12.80 16.41
N ASP A 31 13.45 11.48 16.51
CA ASP A 31 13.17 10.69 17.72
C ASP A 31 14.18 10.97 18.85
N LYS A 32 15.27 11.68 18.53
CA LYS A 32 16.33 12.13 19.45
C LYS A 32 16.46 13.66 19.52
N GLY A 33 15.48 14.39 19.01
CA GLY A 33 15.45 15.85 19.01
C GLY A 33 15.04 16.47 20.35
N ILE A 34 14.93 17.80 20.37
CA ILE A 34 14.40 18.56 21.52
C ILE A 34 12.91 18.25 21.78
N PHE A 35 12.16 17.85 20.73
CA PHE A 35 10.78 17.41 20.82
C PHE A 35 10.73 15.90 20.53
N VAL A 36 10.62 15.12 21.59
CA VAL A 36 10.42 13.66 21.50
C VAL A 36 9.04 13.40 20.92
N ASP A 37 8.99 12.56 19.89
CA ASP A 37 7.77 12.17 19.21
C ASP A 37 7.39 10.74 19.61
N PRO A 38 6.36 10.54 20.44
CA PRO A 38 6.02 9.22 20.99
C PRO A 38 5.27 8.33 19.98
N ARG A 39 5.14 8.76 18.71
CA ARG A 39 4.31 8.08 17.71
C ARG A 39 4.68 6.62 17.52
N ASP A 40 5.95 6.27 17.62
CA ASP A 40 6.45 4.92 17.34
C ASP A 40 6.88 4.13 18.59
N ASP A 41 6.81 4.73 19.78
CA ASP A 41 7.21 4.12 21.06
C ASP A 41 6.42 2.83 21.37
N TYR A 42 5.18 2.73 20.86
CA TYR A 42 4.33 1.54 21.04
C TYR A 42 4.88 0.30 20.33
N LEU A 43 5.74 0.47 19.31
CA LEU A 43 6.32 -0.64 18.54
C LEU A 43 7.39 -1.40 19.32
N ASP A 44 8.04 -0.74 20.28
CA ASP A 44 9.09 -1.32 21.11
C ASP A 44 8.58 -1.65 22.53
N ALA A 45 7.27 -1.51 22.79
CA ALA A 45 6.67 -1.82 24.07
C ALA A 45 6.69 -3.33 24.36
N VAL A 46 7.21 -3.72 25.53
CA VAL A 46 7.28 -5.11 25.99
C VAL A 46 6.22 -5.34 27.07
N PRO A 47 5.51 -6.48 27.07
CA PRO A 47 4.55 -6.81 28.14
C PRO A 47 5.24 -6.83 29.51
N SER A 48 4.58 -6.24 30.51
CA SER A 48 5.07 -6.20 31.88
C SER A 48 4.87 -7.55 32.59
N THR A 49 5.69 -7.81 33.61
CA THR A 49 5.58 -9.03 34.42
C THR A 49 4.19 -9.11 35.08
N PRO A 50 3.48 -10.25 34.95
CA PRO A 50 2.18 -10.42 35.60
C PRO A 50 2.26 -10.28 37.13
N LEU A 51 1.21 -9.74 37.72
CA LEU A 51 1.10 -9.60 39.17
C LEU A 51 0.94 -10.99 39.83
N VAL A 52 1.86 -11.33 40.74
CA VAL A 52 1.80 -12.56 41.54
C VAL A 52 1.15 -12.25 42.89
N VAL A 53 0.01 -12.88 43.18
CA VAL A 53 -0.71 -12.71 44.45
C VAL A 53 -0.19 -13.73 45.48
N PRO A 54 0.22 -13.31 46.69
CA PRO A 54 0.69 -14.22 47.73
C PRO A 54 -0.45 -15.05 48.35
N GLU A 55 -0.12 -16.25 48.85
CA GLU A 55 -1.08 -17.26 49.34
C GLU A 55 -1.98 -16.81 50.51
N ASN A 56 -1.60 -15.74 51.22
CA ASN A 56 -2.34 -15.21 52.36
C ASN A 56 -3.40 -14.16 51.99
N MET A 57 -3.55 -13.84 50.70
CA MET A 57 -4.48 -12.82 50.20
C MET A 57 -5.49 -13.46 49.25
N ALA A 58 -6.79 -13.25 49.50
CA ALA A 58 -7.83 -13.78 48.63
C ALA A 58 -7.65 -13.19 47.22
N SER A 59 -7.34 -14.04 46.25
CA SER A 59 -7.27 -13.68 44.84
C SER A 59 -8.69 -13.38 44.36
N VAL A 60 -9.18 -12.16 44.59
CA VAL A 60 -10.29 -11.64 43.81
C VAL A 60 -9.82 -11.76 42.37
N ARG A 61 -10.47 -12.65 41.59
CA ARG A 61 -10.10 -12.98 40.22
C ARG A 61 -9.80 -11.68 39.47
N ILE A 62 -8.51 -11.39 39.28
CA ILE A 62 -8.08 -10.33 38.39
C ILE A 62 -8.38 -10.88 36.99
N GLN A 63 -9.61 -10.70 36.55
CA GLN A 63 -10.00 -10.94 35.18
C GLN A 63 -9.56 -9.70 34.42
N ASP A 64 -8.76 -9.93 33.39
CA ASP A 64 -8.41 -8.87 32.46
C ASP A 64 -9.71 -8.41 31.77
N SER A 65 -10.07 -7.15 31.95
CA SER A 65 -11.22 -6.54 31.28
C SER A 65 -10.98 -6.38 29.77
N TRP A 66 -9.73 -6.47 29.32
CA TRP A 66 -9.31 -6.23 27.94
C TRP A 66 -8.32 -7.29 27.47
N PRO A 67 -8.74 -8.57 27.37
CA PRO A 67 -7.87 -9.63 26.90
C PRO A 67 -7.46 -9.35 25.44
N ILE A 68 -6.16 -9.34 25.19
CA ILE A 68 -5.61 -9.21 23.84
C ILE A 68 -5.71 -10.59 23.17
N PRO A 69 -6.45 -10.74 22.05
CA PRO A 69 -6.55 -12.02 21.37
C PRO A 69 -5.20 -12.41 20.75
N GLU A 70 -4.79 -13.66 20.96
CA GLU A 70 -3.60 -14.22 20.29
C GLU A 70 -3.90 -14.39 18.80
N ILE A 71 -3.20 -13.61 17.96
CA ILE A 71 -3.25 -13.74 16.50
C ILE A 71 -2.04 -14.53 16.01
N VAL A 72 -2.30 -15.66 15.35
CA VAL A 72 -1.26 -16.48 14.72
C VAL A 72 -0.77 -15.74 13.47
N GLY A 73 0.48 -15.28 13.48
CA GLY A 73 1.10 -14.64 12.31
C GLY A 73 1.09 -13.12 12.31
N GLN A 74 1.39 -12.46 13.44
CA GLN A 74 1.67 -11.03 13.45
C GLN A 74 2.74 -10.70 12.40
N PRO A 75 2.44 -9.96 11.31
CA PRO A 75 3.48 -9.20 10.65
C PRO A 75 3.98 -8.23 11.71
N VAL A 76 5.22 -8.43 12.15
CA VAL A 76 5.91 -7.49 13.05
C VAL A 76 5.60 -6.09 12.52
N ALA A 77 5.13 -5.15 13.34
CA ALA A 77 4.70 -3.84 12.82
C ALA A 77 5.82 -3.08 12.06
N LYS A 78 7.08 -3.54 12.18
CA LYS A 78 8.24 -3.16 11.35
C LYS A 78 8.16 -3.64 9.88
N THR A 79 7.23 -4.54 9.53
CA THR A 79 7.00 -5.13 8.21
C THR A 79 6.07 -4.28 7.33
N PHE A 80 5.41 -3.26 7.89
CA PHE A 80 4.76 -2.20 7.13
C PHE A 80 5.55 -0.88 7.25
N PRO A 81 6.75 -0.77 6.65
CA PRO A 81 7.50 0.49 6.61
C PRO A 81 6.82 1.58 5.75
N ASN A 82 5.69 1.25 5.10
CA ASN A 82 4.95 2.15 4.23
C ASN A 82 3.51 2.29 4.72
N ASP A 83 3.05 3.55 4.74
CA ASP A 83 1.69 4.03 4.96
C ASP A 83 0.63 2.93 4.74
N PRO A 84 -0.31 2.68 5.69
CA PRO A 84 -1.41 1.76 5.45
C PRO A 84 -2.10 2.11 4.12
N PRO A 85 -2.57 1.11 3.36
CA PRO A 85 -3.13 1.36 2.03
C PRO A 85 -4.21 2.42 2.14
N ARG A 86 -3.97 3.57 1.48
CA ARG A 86 -4.84 4.73 1.63
C ARG A 86 -6.27 4.33 1.26
N PRO A 87 -7.28 4.74 2.06
CA PRO A 87 -8.65 4.38 1.79
C PRO A 87 -9.01 4.82 0.36
N LYS A 88 -9.46 3.87 -0.46
CA LYS A 88 -9.95 4.16 -1.80
C LYS A 88 -11.11 5.15 -1.66
N MET A 89 -11.03 6.28 -2.35
CA MET A 89 -12.11 7.27 -2.38
C MET A 89 -13.43 6.56 -2.73
N LEU A 90 -14.42 6.66 -1.86
CA LEU A 90 -15.81 6.32 -2.17
C LEU A 90 -16.34 7.38 -3.15
N VAL A 91 -16.11 7.16 -4.45
CA VAL A 91 -16.70 8.01 -5.49
C VAL A 91 -18.20 7.73 -5.51
N GLY A 92 -18.97 8.64 -4.90
CA GLY A 92 -20.41 8.63 -4.92
C GLY A 92 -20.94 8.67 -6.35
N ARG A 93 -21.76 7.67 -6.70
CA ARG A 93 -22.75 7.65 -7.79
C ARG A 93 -22.32 8.27 -9.15
N ASN A 94 -21.06 8.15 -9.56
CA ASN A 94 -20.73 8.29 -10.98
C ASN A 94 -20.91 6.92 -11.63
N LEU A 95 -21.98 6.76 -12.40
CA LEU A 95 -22.23 5.58 -13.22
C LEU A 95 -21.16 5.42 -14.32
N ASP A 96 -20.44 6.50 -14.64
CA ASP A 96 -19.31 6.51 -15.56
C ASP A 96 -17.99 6.05 -14.91
N ALA A 97 -17.97 5.83 -13.58
CA ALA A 97 -16.78 5.37 -12.89
C ALA A 97 -16.57 3.87 -13.14
N VAL A 98 -15.51 3.54 -13.87
CA VAL A 98 -15.03 2.16 -14.03
C VAL A 98 -14.55 1.63 -12.68
N ARG A 99 -15.14 0.54 -12.21
CA ARG A 99 -14.80 -0.10 -10.91
C ARG A 99 -14.24 -1.48 -11.17
N ILE A 100 -13.17 -1.83 -10.46
CA ILE A 100 -12.62 -3.18 -10.47
C ILE A 100 -13.10 -3.86 -9.19
N GLN A 101 -13.81 -4.98 -9.34
CA GLN A 101 -14.28 -5.82 -8.24
C GLN A 101 -13.64 -7.19 -8.33
N ARG A 102 -13.50 -7.83 -7.17
CA ARG A 102 -12.87 -9.14 -7.05
C ARG A 102 -13.60 -10.00 -6.04
N LEU A 103 -13.69 -11.28 -6.36
CA LEU A 103 -14.14 -12.32 -5.44
C LEU A 103 -13.30 -13.57 -5.68
N GLY A 104 -12.46 -13.93 -4.71
CA GLY A 104 -11.53 -15.05 -4.79
C GLY A 104 -10.61 -14.95 -6.02
N THR A 105 -10.72 -15.93 -6.92
CA THR A 105 -9.93 -16.02 -8.16
C THR A 105 -10.51 -15.25 -9.34
N ARG A 106 -11.73 -14.71 -9.20
CA ARG A 106 -12.42 -13.98 -10.26
C ARG A 106 -12.35 -12.48 -10.03
N SER A 107 -11.95 -11.77 -11.06
CA SER A 107 -11.96 -10.30 -11.11
C SER A 107 -12.79 -9.83 -12.30
N TRP A 108 -13.62 -8.82 -12.10
CA TRP A 108 -14.40 -8.21 -13.17
C TRP A 108 -14.37 -6.69 -13.07
N ILE A 109 -14.59 -6.05 -14.21
CA ILE A 109 -14.67 -4.61 -14.34
C ILE A 109 -16.14 -4.24 -14.52
N VAL A 110 -16.66 -3.40 -13.63
CA VAL A 110 -18.00 -2.83 -13.72
C VAL A 110 -17.88 -1.45 -14.36
N SER A 111 -18.50 -1.25 -15.51
CA SER A 111 -18.57 0.03 -16.21
C SER A 111 -20.02 0.34 -16.58
N GLY A 112 -20.41 1.61 -16.53
CA GLY A 112 -21.71 2.06 -17.01
C GLY A 112 -21.82 2.24 -18.54
N ASN A 113 -20.72 2.05 -19.27
CA ASN A 113 -20.70 2.19 -20.73
C ASN A 113 -21.37 1.00 -21.44
N ALA A 114 -21.92 1.25 -22.63
CA ALA A 114 -22.53 0.18 -23.43
C ALA A 114 -21.46 -0.81 -23.93
N PRO A 115 -21.75 -2.13 -24.02
CA PRO A 115 -20.79 -3.13 -24.50
C PRO A 115 -20.19 -2.81 -25.88
N SER A 116 -20.98 -2.20 -26.76
CA SER A 116 -20.53 -1.77 -28.10
C SER A 116 -19.45 -0.69 -28.08
N GLN A 117 -19.37 0.11 -27.02
CA GLN A 117 -18.34 1.14 -26.84
C GLN A 117 -17.06 0.57 -26.22
N VAL A 118 -17.20 -0.43 -25.36
CA VAL A 118 -16.08 -1.01 -24.60
C VAL A 118 -15.35 -2.09 -25.41
N TRP A 119 -16.05 -2.84 -26.26
CA TRP A 119 -15.48 -3.94 -27.05
C TRP A 119 -14.25 -3.53 -27.89
N PRO A 120 -14.30 -2.44 -28.70
CA PRO A 120 -13.14 -2.03 -29.49
C PRO A 120 -11.96 -1.58 -28.61
N GLN A 121 -12.25 -1.00 -27.44
CA GLN A 121 -11.23 -0.55 -26.50
C GLN A 121 -10.48 -1.74 -25.87
N ILE A 122 -11.20 -2.79 -25.48
CA ILE A 122 -10.60 -4.03 -24.97
C ILE A 122 -9.69 -4.64 -26.04
N LYS A 123 -10.16 -4.69 -27.29
CA LYS A 123 -9.39 -5.24 -28.40
C LYS A 123 -8.10 -4.45 -28.64
N GLN A 124 -8.19 -3.12 -28.66
CA GLN A 124 -7.02 -2.26 -28.79
C GLN A 124 -6.03 -2.47 -27.64
N PHE A 125 -6.52 -2.54 -26.40
CA PHE A 125 -5.69 -2.78 -25.22
C PHE A 125 -4.94 -4.11 -25.29
N LEU A 126 -5.60 -5.19 -25.73
CA LEU A 126 -4.96 -6.50 -25.87
C LEU A 126 -3.85 -6.49 -26.93
N LEU A 127 -4.09 -5.81 -28.06
CA LEU A 127 -3.09 -5.64 -29.11
C LEU A 127 -1.89 -4.80 -28.63
N ASP A 128 -2.13 -3.68 -27.95
CA ASP A 128 -1.09 -2.80 -27.40
C ASP A 128 -0.27 -3.53 -26.33
N SER A 129 -0.93 -4.39 -25.54
CA SER A 129 -0.30 -5.24 -24.52
C SER A 129 0.42 -6.46 -25.10
N ARG A 130 0.44 -6.63 -26.43
CA ARG A 130 1.01 -7.79 -27.14
C ARG A 130 0.41 -9.13 -26.68
N VAL A 131 -0.84 -9.12 -26.26
CA VAL A 131 -1.59 -10.32 -25.89
C VAL A 131 -2.30 -10.83 -27.14
N GLY A 132 -1.96 -12.05 -27.57
CA GLY A 132 -2.64 -12.70 -28.69
C GLY A 132 -4.10 -13.04 -28.35
N ILE A 133 -4.98 -12.93 -29.35
CA ILE A 133 -6.40 -13.30 -29.25
C ILE A 133 -6.58 -14.57 -30.10
N ASP A 134 -7.05 -15.66 -29.48
CA ASP A 134 -7.25 -16.95 -30.16
C ASP A 134 -8.70 -17.08 -30.67
N VAL A 135 -9.68 -16.71 -29.84
CA VAL A 135 -11.11 -16.78 -30.17
C VAL A 135 -11.80 -15.45 -29.83
N GLU A 136 -12.56 -14.91 -30.79
CA GLU A 136 -13.40 -13.73 -30.61
C GLU A 136 -14.84 -14.07 -30.96
N ASN A 137 -15.77 -13.89 -30.02
CA ASN A 137 -17.21 -14.01 -30.27
C ASN A 137 -17.95 -12.75 -29.75
N PRO A 138 -18.06 -11.70 -30.59
CA PRO A 138 -18.69 -10.43 -30.21
C PRO A 138 -20.16 -10.54 -29.81
N PRO A 139 -21.01 -11.35 -30.47
CA PRO A 139 -22.40 -11.57 -30.02
C PRO A 139 -22.52 -12.13 -28.60
N SER A 140 -21.59 -13.00 -28.19
CA SER A 140 -21.57 -13.59 -26.85
C SER A 140 -20.78 -12.77 -25.82
N GLY A 141 -20.02 -11.76 -26.26
CA GLY A 141 -19.16 -10.95 -25.39
C GLY A 141 -17.95 -11.70 -24.83
N VAL A 142 -17.51 -12.78 -25.48
CA VAL A 142 -16.38 -13.62 -25.02
C VAL A 142 -15.15 -13.40 -25.89
N VAL A 143 -14.01 -13.14 -25.24
CA VAL A 143 -12.68 -13.10 -25.85
C VAL A 143 -11.79 -14.08 -25.10
N GLU A 144 -11.18 -15.01 -25.83
CA GLU A 144 -10.18 -15.92 -25.29
C GLU A 144 -8.79 -15.49 -25.78
N THR A 145 -7.90 -15.21 -24.82
CA THR A 145 -6.52 -14.80 -25.10
C THR A 145 -5.60 -16.02 -25.16
N SER A 146 -4.59 -15.95 -26.02
CA SER A 146 -3.51 -16.93 -26.07
C SER A 146 -2.71 -16.96 -24.77
N TRP A 147 -2.12 -18.11 -24.45
CA TRP A 147 -1.21 -18.25 -23.32
C TRP A 147 0.04 -17.37 -23.49
N LEU A 148 0.21 -16.41 -22.59
CA LEU A 148 1.40 -15.57 -22.56
C LEU A 148 2.56 -16.34 -21.90
N ARG A 149 3.64 -16.61 -22.66
CA ARG A 149 4.91 -17.05 -22.09
C ARG A 149 5.78 -15.82 -21.85
N LEU A 150 6.08 -15.55 -20.59
CA LEU A 150 7.06 -14.52 -20.22
C LEU A 150 8.43 -15.02 -20.66
N ALA A 151 8.97 -14.47 -21.75
CA ALA A 151 10.32 -14.79 -22.20
C ALA A 151 11.34 -14.22 -21.20
N GLU A 152 12.38 -15.00 -20.93
CA GLU A 152 13.48 -14.64 -20.04
C GLU A 152 14.25 -13.46 -20.66
N GLY A 153 14.06 -12.25 -20.13
CA GLY A 153 14.69 -11.01 -20.62
C GLY A 153 13.82 -9.76 -20.62
N ASP A 154 12.50 -9.86 -20.37
CA ASP A 154 11.59 -8.70 -20.30
C ASP A 154 11.25 -8.36 -18.84
N ASP A 155 12.28 -7.93 -18.10
CA ASP A 155 12.25 -7.74 -16.64
C ASP A 155 11.21 -6.70 -16.20
N ALA A 156 10.96 -5.67 -17.03
CA ALA A 156 10.01 -4.61 -16.73
C ALA A 156 8.54 -5.10 -16.77
N VAL A 157 8.19 -5.91 -17.77
CA VAL A 157 6.84 -6.49 -17.89
C VAL A 157 6.62 -7.54 -16.79
N ARG A 158 7.66 -8.33 -16.49
CA ARG A 158 7.62 -9.31 -15.40
C ARG A 158 7.46 -8.64 -14.04
N GLU A 159 8.18 -7.53 -13.78
CA GLU A 159 8.06 -6.80 -12.52
C GLU A 159 6.69 -6.11 -12.41
N ALA A 160 6.18 -5.48 -13.47
CA ALA A 160 4.85 -4.89 -13.47
C ALA A 160 3.74 -5.93 -13.25
N ILE A 161 3.86 -7.13 -13.85
CA ILE A 161 2.90 -8.22 -13.62
C ILE A 161 3.09 -8.81 -12.22
N ARG A 162 4.33 -8.96 -11.72
CA ARG A 162 4.63 -9.46 -10.38
C ARG A 162 4.12 -8.51 -9.31
N GLU A 163 4.42 -7.23 -9.41
CA GLU A 163 3.93 -6.18 -8.52
C GLU A 163 2.40 -6.10 -8.60
N GLY A 164 1.85 -6.20 -9.81
CA GLY A 164 0.41 -6.33 -10.01
C GLY A 164 -0.18 -7.56 -9.32
N LEU A 165 0.49 -8.71 -9.34
CA LEU A 165 0.06 -9.93 -8.65
C LEU A 165 0.28 -9.87 -7.13
N ALA A 166 1.36 -9.28 -6.67
CA ALA A 166 1.68 -9.12 -5.26
C ALA A 166 0.69 -8.18 -4.58
N ASN A 167 0.37 -7.06 -5.23
CA ASN A 167 -0.66 -6.12 -4.76
C ASN A 167 -2.08 -6.73 -4.85
N ARG A 168 -2.29 -7.80 -5.63
CA ARG A 168 -3.56 -8.57 -5.68
C ARG A 168 -3.69 -9.56 -4.52
N GLN A 169 -2.64 -9.93 -3.80
CA GLN A 169 -2.75 -10.95 -2.73
C GLN A 169 -3.23 -10.37 -1.38
N GLY A 170 -3.18 -9.04 -1.18
CA GLY A 170 -3.54 -8.40 0.09
C GLY A 170 -5.03 -8.35 0.44
N ASP A 171 -5.94 -8.61 -0.51
CA ASP A 171 -7.39 -8.41 -0.30
C ASP A 171 -8.24 -9.71 -0.22
N VAL A 172 -7.63 -10.91 -0.11
CA VAL A 172 -8.39 -12.19 -0.04
C VAL A 172 -8.58 -12.74 1.37
N GLU A 173 -7.82 -12.29 2.39
CA GLU A 173 -7.78 -12.96 3.70
C GLU A 173 -8.84 -12.49 4.72
N ALA A 174 -9.97 -11.94 4.28
CA ALA A 174 -10.96 -11.39 5.21
C ALA A 174 -12.40 -11.64 4.79
N ASP A 175 -12.75 -12.87 4.38
CA ASP A 175 -14.14 -13.33 4.45
C ASP A 175 -14.24 -14.87 4.30
N GLU A 176 -13.74 -15.63 5.29
CA GLU A 176 -14.18 -17.01 5.50
C GLU A 176 -14.78 -17.13 6.91
N PRO A 177 -16.11 -17.04 7.07
CA PRO A 177 -16.73 -17.53 8.28
C PRO A 177 -16.67 -19.06 8.27
N ALA A 178 -15.88 -19.61 9.19
CA ALA A 178 -15.99 -20.99 9.61
C ALA A 178 -17.40 -21.23 10.16
N GLU A 179 -18.30 -21.74 9.33
CA GLU A 179 -19.55 -22.35 9.79
C GLU A 179 -19.58 -23.80 9.33
N THR A 180 -19.04 -24.65 10.21
CA THR A 180 -19.34 -26.07 10.34
C THR A 180 -20.84 -26.29 10.52
N ALA A 181 -21.39 -27.23 9.75
CA ALA A 181 -22.48 -28.10 10.16
C ALA A 181 -22.05 -29.55 9.91
#